data_AF-R7TTK7-F1
#
_entry.id   AF-R7TTK7-F1
#
_cell.length_a   1.000
_cell.length_b   1.000
_cell.length_c   1.000
_cell.angle_alpha   90.00
_cell.angle_beta   90.00
_cell.angle_gamma   90.00
#
_symmetry.space_group_name_H-M   'P 1'
#
loop_
_entity.id
_entity.type
_entity.pdbx_description
1 polymer ?
#
loop_
_entity_poly.entity_id
_entity_poly.type
_entity_poly.pdbx_seq_one_letter_code
_entity_poly.pdbx_strand_id
1 'polypeptide(L)' 'MTFAGICQLPSETGMCRAYIPRFYFDREEGRCMEFVYGGCRGNDNNFVTLEECNNVCIGQRLTGKPLII' A
#
# COMPACT_ATOMS: atom_id res chain seq x y z
N MET A 1 9.64 8.64 -10.86
CA MET A 1 8.40 7.85 -10.76
C MET A 1 7.76 8.22 -9.43
N THR A 2 6.55 8.79 -9.44
CA THR A 2 5.97 9.49 -8.28
C THR A 2 5.16 8.55 -7.39
N PHE A 3 5.28 8.70 -6.07
CA PHE A 3 4.60 7.92 -5.02
C PHE A 3 3.07 7.81 -5.18
N ALA A 4 2.43 8.79 -5.82
CA ALA A 4 0.98 8.78 -6.09
C ALA A 4 0.51 7.58 -6.94
N GLY A 5 1.38 6.96 -7.74
CA GLY A 5 1.02 5.81 -8.57
C GLY A 5 0.95 4.50 -7.79
N ILE A 6 1.81 4.29 -6.80
CA ILE A 6 1.90 3.03 -6.04
C ILE A 6 0.59 2.77 -5.29
N CYS A 7 0.08 3.79 -4.61
CA CYS A 7 -1.15 3.70 -3.81
C CYS A 7 -2.43 3.57 -4.63
N GLN A 8 -2.33 3.57 -5.97
CA GLN A 8 -3.47 3.32 -6.87
C GLN A 8 -3.50 1.90 -7.42
N LEU A 9 -2.42 1.13 -7.23
CA LEU A 9 -2.34 -0.26 -7.67
C LEU A 9 -3.21 -1.15 -6.77
N PRO A 10 -3.80 -2.24 -7.30
CA PRO A 10 -4.47 -3.23 -6.47
C PRO A 10 -3.43 -4.03 -5.65
N SER A 11 -3.88 -4.68 -4.57
CA SER A 11 -3.07 -5.74 -3.96
C SER A 11 -2.88 -6.90 -4.94
N GLU A 12 -1.68 -7.49 -4.93
CA GLU A 12 -1.34 -8.57 -5.87
C GLU A 12 -0.58 -9.69 -5.17
N THR A 13 -1.26 -10.82 -4.96
CA THR A 13 -0.66 -12.04 -4.40
C THR A 13 0.45 -12.59 -5.30
N GLY A 14 0.34 -12.42 -6.62
CA GLY A 14 1.27 -12.98 -7.59
C GLY A 14 1.14 -14.50 -7.76
N MET A 15 2.04 -15.11 -8.53
CA MET A 15 1.91 -16.51 -8.97
C MET A 15 2.49 -17.56 -8.00
N CYS A 16 3.34 -17.12 -7.07
CA CYS A 16 3.92 -18.01 -6.06
C CYS A 16 2.90 -18.31 -4.95
N ARG A 17 3.14 -19.36 -4.16
CA ARG A 17 2.17 -19.92 -3.20
C ARG A 17 2.63 -19.87 -1.74
N ALA A 18 3.58 -19.00 -1.40
CA ALA A 18 3.93 -18.76 -0.01
C ALA A 18 2.80 -17.98 0.69
N TYR A 19 2.74 -18.08 2.02
CA TYR A 19 1.86 -17.26 2.85
C TYR A 19 2.72 -16.17 3.52
N ILE A 20 2.75 -14.97 2.93
CA ILE A 20 3.53 -13.85 3.45
C ILE A 20 2.58 -12.69 3.75
N PRO A 21 2.28 -12.40 5.04
CA PRO A 21 1.49 -11.25 5.41
C PRO A 21 2.19 -9.95 4.99
N ARG A 22 1.43 -9.07 4.33
CA ARG A 22 1.88 -7.76 3.83
C ARG A 22 0.76 -6.75 3.95
N PHE A 23 1.07 -5.48 3.73
CA PHE A 23 0.11 -4.39 3.74
C PHE A 23 0.02 -3.75 2.35
N TYR A 24 -1.18 -3.34 1.95
CA TYR A 24 -1.42 -2.54 0.76
C TYR A 24 -2.34 -1.37 1.11
N PHE A 25 -2.30 -0.28 0.36
CA PHE A 25 -3.28 0.79 0.49
C PHE A 25 -4.54 0.45 -0.28
N ASP A 26 -5.66 0.36 0.44
CA ASP A 26 -6.98 0.23 -0.14
C ASP A 26 -7.57 1.62 -0.39
N ARG A 27 -7.79 1.95 -1.65
CA ARG A 27 -8.31 3.26 -2.08
C ARG A 27 -9.82 3.41 -1.90
N GLU A 28 -10.55 2.31 -1.81
CA GLU A 28 -12.00 2.34 -1.57
C GLU A 28 -12.28 2.61 -0.10
N GLU A 29 -11.51 1.95 0.77
CA GLU A 29 -11.56 2.13 2.22
C GLU A 29 -10.74 3.33 2.71
N GLY A 30 -9.84 3.85 1.86
CA GLY A 30 -8.98 4.99 2.17
C GLY A 30 -7.95 4.70 3.27
N ARG A 31 -7.53 3.45 3.44
CA ARG A 31 -6.62 3.02 4.52
C ARG A 31 -5.75 1.85 4.10
N CYS A 32 -4.64 1.67 4.80
CA CYS A 32 -3.81 0.49 4.65
C CYS A 32 -4.48 -0.75 5.27
N MET A 33 -4.41 -1.87 4.56
CA MET A 33 -5.03 -3.15 4.90
C MET A 33 -4.06 -4.31 4.70
N GLU A 34 -4.25 -5.39 5.46
CA GLU A 34 -3.46 -6.62 5.29
C GLU A 34 -3.91 -7.42 4.07
N PHE A 35 -2.95 -8.07 3.40
CA PHE A 35 -3.19 -9.07 2.37
C PHE A 35 -2.09 -10.14 2.39
N VAL A 36 -2.30 -11.23 1.63
CA VAL A 36 -1.31 -12.30 1.47
C VAL A 36 -0.55 -12.13 0.16
N TYR A 37 0.77 -11.97 0.28
CA TYR A 37 1.70 -12.02 -0.84
C TYR A 37 2.23 -13.43 -1.04
N GLY A 38 2.18 -13.91 -2.27
CA GLY A 38 2.61 -15.25 -2.68
C GLY A 38 4.13 -15.43 -2.74
N GLY A 39 4.90 -14.35 -2.69
CA GLY A 39 6.37 -14.36 -2.65
C GLY A 39 7.06 -14.06 -3.98
N CYS A 40 6.32 -13.94 -5.09
CA CYS A 40 6.87 -13.48 -6.36
C CYS A 40 5.82 -12.81 -7.25
N ARG A 41 6.26 -11.96 -8.18
CA ARG A 41 5.43 -11.33 -9.22
C ARG A 41 4.21 -10.56 -8.65
N GLY A 42 4.41 -9.86 -7.54
CA GLY A 42 3.46 -8.83 -7.09
C GLY A 42 3.79 -7.47 -7.69
N ASN A 43 3.18 -6.42 -7.14
CA ASN A 43 3.47 -5.03 -7.48
C ASN A 43 3.95 -4.22 -6.25
N ASP A 44 4.16 -2.92 -6.45
CA ASP A 44 4.76 -2.04 -5.44
C ASP A 44 3.79 -1.63 -4.31
N ASN A 45 2.47 -1.86 -4.44
CA ASN A 45 1.52 -1.67 -3.35
C ASN A 45 1.58 -2.87 -2.38
N ASN A 46 2.76 -3.06 -1.80
CA ASN A 46 3.15 -4.22 -1.01
C ASN A 46 4.22 -3.84 0.01
N PHE A 47 3.77 -3.52 1.22
CA PHE A 47 4.60 -3.03 2.31
C PHE A 47 4.76 -4.10 3.40
N VAL A 48 5.88 -4.07 4.10
CA VAL A 48 6.16 -5.03 5.17
C VAL A 48 5.39 -4.68 6.45
N THR A 49 5.17 -3.39 6.68
CA THR A 49 4.49 -2.90 7.89
C THR A 49 3.36 -1.93 7.56
N LEU A 50 2.39 -1.84 8.48
CA LEU A 50 1.31 -0.85 8.40
C LEU A 50 1.85 0.59 8.38
N GLU A 51 2.89 0.87 9.17
CA GLU A 51 3.52 2.19 9.24
C GLU A 51 4.16 2.59 7.90
N GLU A 52 4.87 1.67 7.25
CA GLU A 52 5.45 1.90 5.93
C GLU A 52 4.36 2.24 4.90
N CYS A 53 3.30 1.44 4.85
CA CYS A 53 2.15 1.71 3.98
C CYS A 53 1.53 3.09 4.27
N ASN A 54 1.28 3.39 5.54
CA ASN A 54 0.70 4.67 5.95
C ASN A 54 1.63 5.83 5.58
N ASN A 55 2.94 5.72 5.79
CA ASN A 55 3.88 6.79 5.44
C ASN A 55 3.92 7.05 3.94
N VAL A 56 3.83 6.01 3.12
CA VAL A 56 3.85 6.12 1.65
C VAL A 56 2.53 6.65 1.09
N CYS A 57 1.39 6.18 1.60
CA CYS A 57 0.08 6.42 0.99
C CYS A 57 -0.82 7.42 1.74
N ILE A 58 -0.51 7.70 3.01
CA ILE A 58 -1.26 8.61 3.88
C ILE A 58 -0.36 9.77 4.37
N GLY A 59 0.93 9.49 4.61
CA GLY A 59 1.94 10.36 5.23
C GLY A 59 2.37 11.56 4.40
N GLN A 60 1.87 11.69 3.18
CA GLN A 60 1.84 12.96 2.48
C GLN A 60 0.41 13.25 2.04
N ARG A 61 -0.36 13.79 2.98
CA ARG A 61 -1.42 14.73 2.65
C ARG A 61 -0.78 15.75 1.72
N LEU A 62 -0.99 15.57 0.42
CA LEU A 62 -0.92 16.52 -0.68
C LEU A 62 -0.28 17.84 -0.24
N THR A 63 0.91 18.15 -0.74
CA THR A 63 1.51 19.49 -0.71
C THR A 63 0.43 20.58 -0.92
N GLY A 64 -0.23 21.05 0.16
CA GLY A 64 -1.29 22.05 0.10
C GLY A 64 -2.64 21.81 0.79
N LYS A 65 -2.91 20.74 1.56
CA LYS A 65 -4.14 20.74 2.41
C LYS A 65 -3.83 20.57 3.90
N PRO A 66 -4.06 21.58 4.75
CA PRO A 66 -3.81 21.47 6.18
C PRO A 66 -4.74 20.43 6.80
N LEU A 67 -4.22 19.62 7.73
CA LEU A 67 -5.05 18.98 8.77
C LEU A 67 -5.72 20.13 9.52
N ILE A 68 -7.01 20.33 9.30
CA ILE A 68 -7.81 21.11 10.23
C ILE A 68 -7.99 20.21 11.45
N ILE A 69 -7.43 20.70 12.56
CA ILE A 69 -7.60 20.27 13.94
C ILE A 69 -9.06 19.94 14.27
#